data_AF-A0A970ZZW9-F1
#
_entry.id   AF-A0A970ZZW9-F1
#
_cell.length_a   1.000
_cell.length_b   1.000
_cell.length_c   1.000
_cell.angle_alpha   90.00
_cell.angle_beta   90.00
_cell.angle_gamma   90.00
#
_symmetry.space_group_name_H-M   'P 1'
#
loop_
_entity.id
_entity.type
_entity.pdbx_description
1 polymer ?
#
loop_
_entity_poly.entity_id
_entity_poly.type
_entity_poly.pdbx_seq_one_letter_code
_entity_poly.pdbx_strand_id
1 'polypeptide(L)'
;MATATDLIRRLRHRRSEIEGELGYFGLGGWWSSAFTRVERDHIEASFHPPGLPAGGKPLTTGRGGSNYHSAAILLTALAACLRDLPQDRPLASKVLAKAEERARAEDDVIGLHLVYQEMIRLHSKWRDQFSDALNLIFGACHKQVAIAEAAAQAFHDLRPHTALPAHLGYLTLAVLLEQEGSYRKAIEVCKQARDQRWDGNWTWRIGSLARKRDEQDLGETYISRSGLGPV
;
A
#
# COMPACT_ATOMS: atom_id res chain seq x y z
N MET A 1 4.66 -9.31 -33.04
CA MET A 1 5.33 -8.19 -33.75
C MET A 1 5.30 -6.98 -32.84
N ALA A 2 6.43 -6.31 -32.60
CA ALA A 2 6.48 -5.18 -31.66
C ALA A 2 5.74 -3.95 -32.24
N THR A 3 4.97 -3.26 -31.40
CA THR A 3 4.17 -2.11 -31.83
C THR A 3 5.04 -0.86 -31.97
N ALA A 4 4.59 0.16 -32.73
CA ALA A 4 5.32 1.43 -32.87
C ALA A 4 5.59 2.10 -31.50
N THR A 5 4.70 1.89 -30.53
CA THR A 5 4.84 2.33 -29.13
C THR A 5 6.01 1.63 -28.42
N ASP A 6 6.23 0.33 -28.68
CA ASP A 6 7.39 -0.40 -28.17
C ASP A 6 8.70 0.12 -28.75
N LEU A 7 8.71 0.54 -30.02
CA LEU A 7 9.90 1.08 -30.67
C LEU A 7 10.30 2.44 -30.10
N ILE A 8 9.32 3.32 -29.85
CA ILE A 8 9.55 4.65 -29.26
C ILE A 8 10.03 4.50 -27.80
N ARG A 9 9.45 3.55 -27.04
CA ARG A 9 9.92 3.21 -25.69
C ARG A 9 11.37 2.71 -25.70
N ARG A 10 11.74 1.85 -26.66
CA ARG A 10 13.12 1.36 -26.84
C ARG A 10 14.12 2.45 -27.24
N LEU A 11 13.72 3.42 -28.04
CA LEU A 11 14.59 4.54 -28.44
C LEU A 11 14.87 5.49 -27.27
N ARG A 12 13.89 5.69 -26.38
CA ARG A 12 14.08 6.44 -25.13
C ARG A 12 14.99 5.71 -24.13
N HIS A 13 14.96 4.37 -24.16
CA HIS A 13 15.81 3.50 -23.34
C HIS A 13 17.29 3.48 -23.71
N ARG A 14 17.68 3.85 -24.94
CA ARG A 14 19.10 3.91 -25.35
C ARG A 14 19.95 4.93 -24.58
N ARG A 15 19.38 5.68 -23.63
CA ARG A 15 20.09 6.66 -22.78
C ARG A 15 20.34 6.19 -21.33
N SER A 16 19.93 4.97 -20.97
CA SER A 16 20.11 4.40 -19.62
C SER A 16 20.95 3.13 -19.70
N GLU A 17 22.11 3.09 -19.04
CA GLU A 17 22.95 1.88 -18.93
C GLU A 17 22.30 0.76 -18.09
N ILE A 18 21.20 1.07 -17.40
CA ILE A 18 20.50 0.15 -16.50
C ILE A 18 19.56 -0.76 -17.31
N GLU A 19 19.83 -2.06 -17.27
CA GLU A 19 18.99 -3.13 -17.81
C GLU A 19 18.05 -3.70 -16.72
N GLY A 20 17.67 -4.98 -16.79
CA GLY A 20 16.83 -5.64 -15.79
C GLY A 20 15.41 -5.06 -15.71
N GLU A 21 14.77 -5.25 -14.57
CA GLU A 21 13.41 -4.78 -14.29
C GLU A 21 13.30 -3.24 -14.37
N LEU A 22 14.27 -2.51 -13.82
CA LEU A 22 14.27 -1.04 -13.87
C LEU A 22 14.47 -0.53 -15.30
N GLY A 23 15.35 -1.20 -16.05
CA GLY A 23 15.55 -0.99 -17.48
C GLY A 23 14.36 -1.41 -18.31
N TYR A 24 13.48 -2.30 -17.87
CA TYR A 24 12.24 -2.60 -18.61
C TYR A 24 11.23 -1.45 -18.50
N PHE A 25 11.06 -0.91 -17.29
CA PHE A 25 10.05 0.11 -16.99
C PHE A 25 10.50 1.57 -17.19
N GLY A 26 11.75 1.83 -17.62
CA GLY A 26 12.22 3.21 -17.83
C GLY A 26 12.59 3.93 -16.55
N LEU A 27 12.94 3.18 -15.50
CA LEU A 27 13.23 3.72 -14.17
C LEU A 27 14.71 4.04 -13.95
N GLY A 28 15.59 3.75 -14.91
CA GLY A 28 17.04 3.90 -14.74
C GLY A 28 17.51 5.33 -14.42
N GLY A 29 16.89 6.34 -15.04
CA GLY A 29 17.21 7.75 -14.75
C GLY A 29 16.87 8.13 -13.30
N TRP A 30 15.66 7.74 -12.84
CA TRP A 30 15.23 7.96 -11.46
C TRP A 30 16.10 7.19 -10.47
N TRP A 31 16.41 5.93 -10.76
CA TRP A 31 17.25 5.07 -9.93
C TRP A 31 18.61 5.71 -9.66
N SER A 32 19.26 6.21 -10.71
CA SER A 32 20.58 6.86 -10.61
C SER A 32 20.55 8.18 -9.83
N SER A 33 19.45 8.92 -9.89
CA SER A 33 19.32 10.22 -9.21
C SER A 33 18.79 10.13 -7.77
N ALA A 34 17.91 9.16 -7.48
CA ALA A 34 17.19 9.10 -6.21
C ALA A 34 17.94 8.38 -5.09
N PHE A 35 18.90 7.52 -5.47
CA PHE A 35 19.68 6.69 -4.57
C PHE A 35 21.17 6.84 -4.85
N THR A 36 21.97 6.87 -3.79
CA THR A 36 23.43 6.75 -3.84
C THR A 36 23.85 5.35 -4.27
N ARG A 37 25.12 5.17 -4.65
CA ARG A 37 25.64 3.85 -5.03
C ARG A 37 25.45 2.80 -3.91
N VAL A 38 25.74 3.17 -2.66
CA VAL A 38 25.59 2.27 -1.50
C VAL A 38 24.14 1.87 -1.30
N GLU A 39 23.19 2.82 -1.38
CA GLU A 39 21.76 2.52 -1.30
C GLU A 39 21.32 1.59 -2.45
N ARG A 40 21.78 1.84 -3.69
CA ARG A 40 21.45 0.98 -4.84
C ARG A 40 21.97 -0.44 -4.69
N ASP A 41 23.22 -0.60 -4.25
CA ASP A 41 23.82 -1.92 -4.02
C ASP A 41 23.06 -2.68 -2.90
N HIS A 42 22.66 -1.99 -1.84
CA HIS A 42 21.84 -2.56 -0.75
C HIS A 42 20.44 -2.97 -1.19
N ILE A 43 19.76 -2.10 -1.94
CA ILE A 43 18.40 -2.36 -2.43
C ILE A 43 18.42 -3.55 -3.42
N GLU A 44 19.40 -3.60 -4.32
CA GLU A 44 19.59 -4.75 -5.22
C GLU A 44 19.81 -6.04 -4.42
N ALA A 45 20.67 -5.99 -3.40
CA ALA A 45 20.95 -7.13 -2.53
C ALA A 45 19.76 -7.52 -1.64
N SER A 46 18.79 -6.64 -1.42
CA SER A 46 17.58 -6.94 -0.65
C SER A 46 16.47 -7.54 -1.52
N PHE A 47 16.51 -7.31 -2.84
CA PHE A 47 15.44 -7.66 -3.74
C PHE A 47 15.47 -9.13 -4.19
N HIS A 48 14.72 -9.95 -3.46
CA HIS A 48 14.58 -11.39 -3.71
C HIS A 48 13.10 -11.79 -3.84
N PRO A 49 12.43 -11.45 -4.95
CA PRO A 49 11.05 -11.84 -5.13
C PRO A 49 10.93 -13.37 -5.34
N PRO A 50 9.84 -14.00 -4.87
CA PRO A 50 9.59 -15.42 -5.10
C PRO A 50 9.64 -15.76 -6.60
N GLY A 51 10.35 -16.83 -6.96
CA GLY A 51 10.42 -17.33 -8.34
C GLY A 51 11.60 -16.79 -9.18
N LEU A 52 12.44 -15.91 -8.64
CA LEU A 52 13.72 -15.54 -9.28
C LEU A 52 14.92 -16.29 -8.68
N PRO A 53 15.95 -16.62 -9.47
CA PRO A 53 17.17 -17.26 -8.96
C PRO A 53 17.89 -16.38 -7.93
N ALA A 54 18.34 -16.99 -6.83
CA ALA A 54 19.13 -16.30 -5.81
C ALA A 54 20.50 -15.88 -6.37
N GLY A 55 20.98 -14.68 -6.00
CA GLY A 55 22.32 -14.19 -6.33
C GLY A 55 22.45 -13.42 -7.65
N GLY A 56 21.36 -13.18 -8.38
CA GLY A 56 21.33 -12.28 -9.54
C GLY A 56 21.18 -10.80 -9.15
N LYS A 57 21.38 -9.89 -10.11
CA LYS A 57 21.01 -8.47 -10.00
C LYS A 57 19.80 -8.16 -10.88
N PRO A 58 18.60 -8.65 -10.55
CA PRO A 58 17.44 -8.59 -11.44
C PRO A 58 16.91 -7.17 -11.67
N LEU A 59 17.20 -6.19 -10.80
CA LEU A 59 16.74 -4.82 -11.00
C LEU A 59 17.55 -4.11 -12.09
N THR A 60 18.85 -4.39 -12.18
CA THR A 60 19.79 -3.63 -13.03
C THR A 60 20.47 -4.45 -14.13
N THR A 61 20.39 -5.78 -14.08
CA THR A 61 21.02 -6.67 -15.05
C THR A 61 20.06 -7.71 -15.59
N GLY A 62 20.37 -8.25 -16.77
CA GLY A 62 19.57 -9.26 -17.45
C GLY A 62 18.70 -8.67 -18.54
N ARG A 63 18.65 -9.36 -19.68
CA ARG A 63 17.78 -9.03 -20.82
C ARG A 63 16.65 -10.05 -20.89
N GLY A 64 15.42 -9.60 -20.67
CA GLY A 64 14.23 -10.43 -20.71
C GLY A 64 12.96 -9.60 -20.58
N GLY A 65 11.80 -10.24 -20.75
CA GLY A 65 10.53 -9.64 -20.34
C GLY A 65 10.46 -9.49 -18.82
N SER A 66 9.67 -8.52 -18.35
CA SER A 66 9.38 -8.36 -16.92
C SER A 66 8.32 -9.37 -16.47
N ASN A 67 8.48 -9.92 -15.26
CA ASN A 67 7.43 -10.72 -14.61
C ASN A 67 6.34 -9.84 -13.97
N TYR A 68 6.53 -8.53 -13.96
CA TYR A 68 5.59 -7.57 -13.38
C TYR A 68 4.73 -6.95 -14.48
N HIS A 69 3.44 -6.77 -14.18
CA HIS A 69 2.49 -6.20 -15.14
C HIS A 69 2.56 -4.67 -15.21
N SER A 70 3.10 -4.00 -14.18
CA SER A 70 3.29 -2.55 -14.18
C SER A 70 4.50 -2.14 -13.33
N ALA A 71 4.98 -0.91 -13.54
CA ALA A 71 6.08 -0.34 -12.75
C ALA A 71 5.69 -0.19 -11.27
N ALA A 72 4.42 0.11 -11.00
CA ALA A 72 3.91 0.24 -9.64
C ALA A 72 3.95 -1.10 -8.88
N ILE A 73 3.59 -2.21 -9.53
CA ILE A 73 3.62 -3.54 -8.91
C ILE A 73 5.07 -3.97 -8.62
N LEU A 74 6.00 -3.75 -9.56
CA LEU A 74 7.44 -3.98 -9.33
C LEU A 74 7.94 -3.21 -8.11
N LEU A 75 7.71 -1.89 -8.09
CA LEU A 75 8.20 -1.03 -7.02
C LEU A 75 7.54 -1.35 -5.68
N THR A 76 6.28 -1.77 -5.68
CA THR A 76 5.61 -2.26 -4.46
C THR A 76 6.27 -3.54 -3.93
N ALA A 77 6.60 -4.49 -4.82
CA ALA A 77 7.33 -5.69 -4.43
C ALA A 77 8.74 -5.35 -3.89
N LEU A 78 9.42 -4.39 -4.51
CA LEU A 78 10.72 -3.91 -4.05
C LEU A 78 10.64 -3.29 -2.65
N ALA A 79 9.65 -2.43 -2.40
CA ALA A 79 9.44 -1.83 -1.08
C ALA A 79 9.12 -2.90 -0.01
N ALA A 80 8.38 -3.94 -0.37
CA ALA A 80 8.08 -5.05 0.55
C ALA A 80 9.36 -5.79 1.00
N CYS A 81 10.38 -5.92 0.14
CA CYS A 81 11.68 -6.49 0.50
C CYS A 81 12.49 -5.60 1.48
N LEU A 82 12.24 -4.29 1.49
CA LEU A 82 12.91 -3.31 2.34
C LEU A 82 12.18 -3.06 3.67
N ARG A 83 11.08 -3.76 3.93
CA ARG A 83 10.20 -3.48 5.07
C ARG A 83 10.75 -4.00 6.40
N ASP A 84 11.58 -5.04 6.38
CA ASP A 84 11.91 -5.83 7.57
C ASP A 84 13.00 -5.22 8.46
N LEU A 85 13.67 -4.16 7.99
CA LEU A 85 14.67 -3.43 8.76
C LEU A 85 14.24 -1.96 8.95
N PRO A 86 14.28 -1.41 10.18
CA PRO A 86 13.82 -0.04 10.44
C PRO A 86 14.66 1.00 9.70
N GLN A 87 15.97 0.75 9.52
CA GLN A 87 16.86 1.64 8.76
C GLN A 87 16.51 1.73 7.27
N ASP A 88 15.79 0.74 6.72
CA ASP A 88 15.40 0.70 5.31
C ASP A 88 14.08 1.43 5.06
N ARG A 89 13.37 1.84 6.12
CA ARG A 89 12.10 2.58 6.03
C ARG A 89 12.17 3.81 5.11
N PRO A 90 13.21 4.66 5.14
CA PRO A 90 13.33 5.78 4.21
C PRO A 90 13.48 5.35 2.75
N LEU A 91 14.21 4.26 2.49
CA LEU A 91 14.38 3.69 1.14
C LEU A 91 13.06 3.14 0.63
N ALA A 92 12.38 2.31 1.44
CA ALA A 92 11.06 1.78 1.12
C ALA A 92 10.05 2.91 0.84
N SER A 93 10.09 3.99 1.62
CA SER A 93 9.22 5.16 1.43
C SER A 93 9.50 5.88 0.10
N LYS A 94 10.78 6.08 -0.28
CA LYS A 94 11.14 6.65 -1.60
C LYS A 94 10.66 5.76 -2.76
N VAL A 95 10.80 4.44 -2.62
CA VAL A 95 10.33 3.47 -3.61
C VAL A 95 8.80 3.52 -3.75
N LEU A 96 8.06 3.53 -2.63
CA LEU A 96 6.60 3.61 -2.63
C LEU A 96 6.08 4.96 -3.18
N ALA A 97 6.77 6.06 -2.91
CA ALA A 97 6.45 7.35 -3.50
C ALA A 97 6.58 7.30 -5.03
N LYS A 98 7.63 6.66 -5.56
CA LYS A 98 7.77 6.45 -7.00
C LYS A 98 6.71 5.50 -7.55
N ALA A 99 6.35 4.46 -6.81
CA ALA A 99 5.30 3.53 -7.20
C ALA A 99 3.94 4.24 -7.31
N GLU A 100 3.59 5.11 -6.35
CA GLU A 100 2.38 5.95 -6.40
C GLU A 100 2.40 6.87 -7.63
N GLU A 101 3.52 7.53 -7.90
CA GLU A 101 3.68 8.40 -9.08
C GLU A 101 3.43 7.62 -10.38
N ARG A 102 4.03 6.43 -10.54
CA ARG A 102 3.85 5.60 -11.73
C ARG A 102 2.43 5.09 -11.88
N ALA A 103 1.84 4.59 -10.81
CA ALA A 103 0.47 4.08 -10.83
C ALA A 103 -0.53 5.17 -11.27
N ARG A 104 -0.38 6.39 -10.74
CA ARG A 104 -1.22 7.54 -11.14
C ARG A 104 -0.99 7.95 -12.60
N ALA A 105 0.27 7.97 -13.05
CA ALA A 105 0.59 8.39 -14.42
C ALA A 105 0.14 7.38 -15.49
N GLU A 106 -0.05 6.12 -15.09
CA GLU A 106 -0.45 5.00 -15.96
C GLU A 106 -1.93 4.62 -15.78
N ASP A 107 -2.68 5.35 -14.95
CA ASP A 107 -4.05 5.02 -14.52
C ASP A 107 -4.20 3.57 -14.00
N ASP A 108 -3.14 3.04 -13.39
CA ASP A 108 -3.10 1.69 -12.82
C ASP A 108 -3.74 1.67 -11.43
N VAL A 109 -5.07 1.58 -11.40
CA VAL A 109 -5.87 1.58 -10.16
C VAL A 109 -5.49 0.40 -9.24
N ILE A 110 -5.20 -0.77 -9.80
CA ILE A 110 -4.79 -1.95 -9.02
C ILE A 110 -3.40 -1.71 -8.41
N GLY A 111 -2.45 -1.24 -9.21
CA GLY A 111 -1.13 -0.85 -8.72
C GLY A 111 -1.23 0.19 -7.61
N LEU A 112 -2.04 1.24 -7.80
CA LEU A 112 -2.24 2.30 -6.81
C LEU A 112 -2.82 1.75 -5.50
N HIS A 113 -3.81 0.86 -5.58
CA HIS A 113 -4.38 0.18 -4.42
C HIS A 113 -3.33 -0.65 -3.66
N LEU A 114 -2.48 -1.39 -4.37
CA LEU A 114 -1.41 -2.19 -3.77
C LEU A 114 -0.29 -1.33 -3.17
N VAL A 115 0.03 -0.19 -3.78
CA VAL A 115 0.99 0.78 -3.24
C VAL A 115 0.51 1.29 -1.87
N TYR A 116 -0.75 1.70 -1.77
CA TYR A 116 -1.30 2.17 -0.49
C TYR A 116 -1.38 1.06 0.55
N GLN A 117 -1.70 -0.18 0.12
CA GLN A 117 -1.62 -1.34 1.00
C GLN A 117 -0.21 -1.50 1.58
N GLU A 118 0.83 -1.38 0.76
CA GLU A 118 2.21 -1.55 1.21
C GLU A 118 2.69 -0.37 2.09
N MET A 119 2.24 0.86 1.82
CA MET A 119 2.45 1.99 2.73
C MET A 119 1.89 1.72 4.14
N ILE A 120 0.67 1.15 4.22
CA ILE A 120 0.07 0.76 5.50
C ILE A 120 0.93 -0.29 6.19
N ARG A 121 1.37 -1.33 5.46
CA ARG A 121 2.21 -2.41 6.04
C ARG A 121 3.55 -1.89 6.54
N LEU A 122 4.23 -1.07 5.74
CA LEU A 122 5.52 -0.49 6.08
C LEU A 122 5.46 0.32 7.38
N HIS A 123 4.48 1.21 7.49
CA HIS A 123 4.39 2.08 8.66
C HIS A 123 3.81 1.37 9.88
N SER A 124 2.90 0.40 9.68
CA SER A 124 2.37 -0.41 10.79
C SER A 124 3.47 -1.25 11.45
N LYS A 125 4.43 -1.78 10.67
CA LYS A 125 5.53 -2.62 11.17
C LYS A 125 6.37 -1.91 12.24
N TRP A 126 6.57 -0.61 12.10
CA TRP A 126 7.45 0.18 12.95
C TRP A 126 6.72 1.30 13.70
N ARG A 127 5.40 1.16 13.87
CA ARG A 127 4.55 2.24 14.36
C ARG A 127 4.92 2.74 15.75
N ASP A 128 5.46 1.85 16.60
CA ASP A 128 5.84 2.16 17.96
C ASP A 128 7.27 2.76 18.05
N GLN A 129 8.05 2.69 16.97
CA GLN A 129 9.41 3.23 16.91
C GLN A 129 9.48 4.63 16.28
N PHE A 130 8.54 4.96 15.40
CA PHE A 130 8.54 6.22 14.68
C PHE A 130 7.27 7.02 14.96
N SER A 131 7.43 8.24 15.50
CA SER A 131 6.32 9.10 15.91
C SER A 131 5.42 9.55 14.76
N ASP A 132 5.92 9.56 13.52
CA ASP A 132 5.17 9.93 12.32
C ASP A 132 4.38 8.75 11.72
N ALA A 133 4.62 7.52 12.17
CA ALA A 133 4.07 6.32 11.55
C ALA A 133 2.54 6.27 11.62
N LEU A 134 1.94 6.66 12.75
CA LEU A 134 0.48 6.64 12.89
C LEU A 134 -0.21 7.56 11.87
N ASN A 135 0.30 8.78 11.70
CA ASN A 135 -0.21 9.73 10.70
C ASN A 135 -0.08 9.18 9.27
N LEU A 136 1.05 8.54 8.96
CA LEU A 136 1.27 7.94 7.64
C LEU A 136 0.38 6.73 7.39
N ILE A 137 0.09 5.92 8.41
CA ILE A 137 -0.88 4.81 8.33
C ILE A 137 -2.27 5.37 8.03
N PHE A 138 -2.73 6.38 8.77
CA PHE A 138 -4.02 7.04 8.52
C PHE A 138 -4.09 7.61 7.10
N GLY A 139 -3.07 8.35 6.68
CA GLY A 139 -3.00 8.91 5.34
C GLY A 139 -3.09 7.85 4.25
N ALA A 140 -2.35 6.74 4.39
CA ALA A 140 -2.40 5.62 3.45
C ALA A 140 -3.75 4.89 3.46
N CYS A 141 -4.37 4.69 4.64
CA CYS A 141 -5.71 4.11 4.76
C CYS A 141 -6.74 4.97 4.03
N HIS A 142 -6.75 6.28 4.26
CA HIS A 142 -7.67 7.19 3.60
C HIS A 142 -7.46 7.22 2.08
N LYS A 143 -6.21 7.26 1.62
CA LYS A 143 -5.89 7.16 0.19
C LYS A 143 -6.41 5.86 -0.43
N GLN A 144 -6.25 4.71 0.25
CA GLN A 144 -6.73 3.42 -0.25
C GLN A 144 -8.25 3.35 -0.29
N VAL A 145 -8.92 3.83 0.78
CA VAL A 145 -10.39 3.87 0.87
C VAL A 145 -10.99 4.81 -0.18
N ALA A 146 -10.33 5.94 -0.48
CA ALA A 146 -10.80 6.90 -1.46
C ALA A 146 -10.91 6.32 -2.88
N ILE A 147 -10.10 5.30 -3.20
CA ILE A 147 -10.13 4.63 -4.51
C ILE A 147 -10.83 3.27 -4.46
N ALA A 148 -11.48 2.92 -3.35
CA ALA A 148 -11.96 1.56 -3.12
C ALA A 148 -13.02 1.11 -4.15
N GLU A 149 -13.95 1.97 -4.57
CA GLU A 149 -14.95 1.58 -5.57
C GLU A 149 -14.32 1.30 -6.95
N ALA A 150 -13.40 2.18 -7.37
CA ALA A 150 -12.66 2.00 -8.61
C ALA A 150 -11.77 0.74 -8.55
N ALA A 151 -11.13 0.48 -7.42
CA ALA A 151 -10.31 -0.71 -7.22
C ALA A 151 -11.17 -1.99 -7.21
N ALA A 152 -12.33 -1.97 -6.57
CA ALA A 152 -13.28 -3.09 -6.57
C ALA A 152 -13.72 -3.44 -8.00
N GLN A 153 -14.07 -2.44 -8.81
CA GLN A 153 -14.40 -2.64 -10.22
C GLN A 153 -13.20 -3.21 -11.00
N ALA A 154 -12.01 -2.62 -10.85
CA ALA A 154 -10.81 -3.09 -11.54
C ALA A 154 -10.44 -4.55 -11.18
N PHE A 155 -10.60 -4.94 -9.90
CA PHE A 155 -10.41 -6.34 -9.50
C PHE A 155 -11.45 -7.28 -10.12
N HIS A 156 -12.70 -6.84 -10.20
CA HIS A 156 -13.76 -7.62 -10.84
C HIS A 156 -13.49 -7.83 -12.33
N ASP A 157 -13.05 -6.78 -13.03
CA ASP A 157 -12.72 -6.84 -14.46
C ASP A 157 -11.50 -7.75 -14.72
N LEU A 158 -10.50 -7.69 -13.84
CA LEU A 158 -9.30 -8.54 -13.93
C LEU A 158 -9.60 -10.01 -13.65
N ARG A 159 -10.48 -10.30 -12.67
CA ARG A 159 -10.85 -11.67 -12.27
C ARG A 159 -12.35 -11.79 -12.03
N PRO A 160 -13.15 -11.92 -13.11
CA PRO A 160 -14.58 -12.14 -12.98
C PRO A 160 -14.84 -13.38 -12.12
N HIS A 161 -15.90 -13.32 -11.30
CA HIS A 161 -16.33 -14.39 -10.38
C HIS A 161 -15.40 -14.69 -9.19
N THR A 162 -14.32 -13.94 -9.00
CA THR A 162 -13.52 -14.03 -7.77
C THR A 162 -14.03 -13.03 -6.74
N ALA A 163 -14.12 -13.44 -5.47
CA ALA A 163 -14.40 -12.50 -4.39
C ALA A 163 -13.31 -11.42 -4.31
N LEU A 164 -13.69 -10.20 -3.93
CA LEU A 164 -12.70 -9.15 -3.68
C LEU A 164 -11.76 -9.59 -2.56
N PRO A 165 -10.48 -9.17 -2.57
CA PRO A 165 -9.56 -9.49 -1.49
C PRO A 165 -9.96 -8.75 -0.20
N ALA A 166 -9.31 -9.08 0.91
CA ALA A 166 -9.45 -8.28 2.13
C ALA A 166 -8.85 -6.88 1.92
N HIS A 167 -9.59 -5.84 2.30
CA HIS A 167 -9.15 -4.45 2.11
C HIS A 167 -8.43 -3.92 3.36
N LEU A 168 -7.09 -3.83 3.30
CA LEU A 168 -6.28 -3.45 4.46
C LEU A 168 -6.62 -2.05 5.01
N GLY A 169 -6.88 -1.06 4.15
CA GLY A 169 -7.26 0.29 4.57
C GLY A 169 -8.49 0.33 5.45
N TYR A 170 -9.61 -0.28 5.03
CA TYR A 170 -10.80 -0.42 5.88
C TYR A 170 -10.53 -1.16 7.18
N LEU A 171 -9.79 -2.28 7.14
CA LEU A 171 -9.47 -3.06 8.34
C LEU A 171 -8.66 -2.25 9.36
N THR A 172 -7.59 -1.61 8.90
CA THR A 172 -6.71 -0.82 9.76
C THR A 172 -7.42 0.43 10.28
N LEU A 173 -8.17 1.14 9.42
CA LEU A 173 -8.90 2.34 9.83
C LEU A 173 -9.97 2.01 10.89
N ALA A 174 -10.69 0.90 10.74
CA ALA A 174 -11.66 0.45 11.74
C ALA A 174 -11.00 0.17 13.11
N VAL A 175 -9.83 -0.47 13.11
CA VAL A 175 -9.06 -0.74 14.34
C VAL A 175 -8.56 0.54 14.99
N LEU A 176 -7.99 1.47 14.21
CA LEU A 176 -7.46 2.73 14.74
C LEU A 176 -8.59 3.59 15.33
N LEU A 177 -9.73 3.71 14.64
CA LEU A 177 -10.88 4.45 15.14
C LEU A 177 -11.49 3.80 16.39
N GLU A 178 -11.48 2.46 16.47
CA GLU A 178 -11.91 1.73 17.67
C GLU A 178 -10.98 2.02 18.85
N GLN A 179 -9.66 2.06 18.64
CA GLN A 179 -8.67 2.40 19.66
C GLN A 179 -8.82 3.85 20.17
N GLU A 180 -9.26 4.76 19.31
CA GLU A 180 -9.58 6.15 19.65
C GLU A 180 -10.96 6.32 20.32
N GLY A 181 -11.72 5.24 20.53
CA GLY A 181 -13.10 5.31 21.02
C GLY A 181 -14.09 5.94 20.02
N SER A 182 -13.67 6.18 18.77
CA SER A 182 -14.49 6.74 17.70
C SER A 182 -15.39 5.67 17.06
N TYR A 183 -16.20 4.97 17.87
CA TYR A 183 -16.98 3.81 17.44
C TYR A 183 -17.96 4.11 16.31
N ARG A 184 -18.58 5.30 16.28
CA ARG A 184 -19.50 5.70 15.20
C ARG A 184 -18.79 5.73 13.84
N LYS A 185 -17.62 6.35 13.77
CA LYS A 185 -16.78 6.39 12.55
C LYS A 185 -16.30 4.99 12.18
N ALA A 186 -15.88 4.19 13.15
CA ALA A 186 -15.44 2.80 12.90
C ALA A 186 -16.57 1.94 12.27
N ILE A 187 -17.82 2.14 12.72
CA ILE A 187 -19.00 1.48 12.16
C ILE A 187 -19.25 1.92 10.71
N GLU A 188 -19.15 3.22 10.41
CA GLU A 188 -19.32 3.75 9.05
C GLU A 188 -18.30 3.16 8.07
N VAL A 189 -17.03 3.11 8.47
CA VAL A 189 -15.94 2.47 7.72
C VAL A 189 -16.25 1.00 7.43
N CYS A 190 -16.73 0.24 8.43
CA CYS A 190 -17.10 -1.16 8.25
C CYS A 190 -18.33 -1.35 7.34
N LYS A 191 -19.33 -0.45 7.43
CA LYS A 191 -20.52 -0.49 6.55
C LYS A 191 -20.11 -0.24 5.11
N GLN A 192 -19.27 0.76 4.85
CA GLN A 192 -18.78 1.06 3.51
C GLN A 192 -18.05 -0.15 2.89
N ALA A 193 -17.13 -0.76 3.64
CA ALA A 193 -16.41 -1.95 3.19
C ALA A 193 -17.34 -3.12 2.83
N ARG A 194 -18.34 -3.38 3.68
CA ARG A 194 -19.37 -4.40 3.46
C ARG A 194 -20.20 -4.13 2.23
N ASP A 195 -20.68 -2.90 2.08
CA ASP A 195 -21.60 -2.52 1.00
C ASP A 195 -20.86 -2.53 -0.36
N GLN A 196 -19.56 -2.24 -0.36
CA GLN A 196 -18.65 -2.43 -1.51
C GLN A 196 -18.17 -3.88 -1.69
N ARG A 197 -18.60 -4.81 -0.83
CA ARG A 197 -18.33 -6.26 -0.91
C ARG A 197 -16.86 -6.65 -0.78
N TRP A 198 -16.04 -5.82 -0.14
CA TRP A 198 -14.68 -6.23 0.23
C TRP A 198 -14.73 -7.41 1.19
N ASP A 199 -13.78 -8.34 1.07
CA ASP A 199 -13.77 -9.51 1.96
C ASP A 199 -13.46 -9.11 3.41
N GLY A 200 -14.11 -9.80 4.36
CA GLY A 200 -13.98 -9.58 5.79
C GLY A 200 -15.25 -9.80 6.62
N ASN A 201 -15.06 -9.94 7.93
CA ASN A 201 -16.14 -10.16 8.92
C ASN A 201 -16.85 -8.85 9.31
N TRP A 202 -17.29 -8.05 8.34
CA TRP A 202 -17.80 -6.69 8.57
C TRP A 202 -19.07 -6.66 9.42
N THR A 203 -20.03 -7.55 9.18
CA THR A 203 -21.29 -7.61 9.95
C THR A 203 -21.02 -7.86 11.43
N TRP A 204 -20.11 -8.79 11.75
CA TRP A 204 -19.71 -9.06 13.13
C TRP A 204 -19.00 -7.85 13.76
N ARG A 205 -18.08 -7.21 13.03
CA ARG A 205 -17.38 -5.99 13.51
C ARG A 205 -18.35 -4.86 13.81
N ILE A 206 -19.32 -4.60 12.93
CA ILE A 206 -20.36 -3.58 13.14
C ILE A 206 -21.15 -3.86 14.43
N GLY A 207 -21.57 -5.11 14.65
CA GLY A 207 -22.29 -5.49 15.87
C GLY A 207 -21.46 -5.34 17.14
N SER A 208 -20.18 -5.72 17.10
CA SER A 208 -19.25 -5.55 18.23
C SER A 208 -19.04 -4.07 18.57
N LEU A 209 -18.79 -3.23 17.56
CA LEU A 209 -18.59 -1.78 17.73
C LEU A 209 -19.85 -1.07 18.21
N ALA A 210 -21.04 -1.49 17.75
CA ALA A 210 -22.31 -0.93 18.20
C ALA A 210 -22.51 -1.15 19.71
N ARG A 211 -22.17 -2.35 20.22
CA ARG A 211 -22.24 -2.64 21.66
C ARG A 211 -21.31 -1.73 22.48
N LYS A 212 -20.06 -1.57 22.04
CA LYS A 212 -19.08 -0.70 22.71
C LYS A 212 -19.51 0.77 22.71
N ARG A 213 -20.11 1.25 21.61
CA ARG A 213 -20.70 2.59 21.54
C ARG A 213 -21.82 2.74 22.57
N ASP A 214 -22.73 1.79 22.66
CA ASP A 214 -23.87 1.87 23.58
C ASP A 214 -23.40 1.84 25.04
N GLU A 215 -22.38 1.03 25.36
CA GLU A 215 -21.71 1.04 26.66
C GLU A 215 -21.06 2.40 27.00
N GLN A 216 -20.39 3.04 26.03
CA GLN A 216 -19.81 4.37 26.20
C GLN A 216 -20.88 5.44 26.44
N ASP A 217 -21.93 5.48 25.60
CA ASP A 217 -23.02 6.45 25.68
C ASP A 217 -23.75 6.33 27.04
N LEU A 218 -23.91 5.10 27.57
CA LEU A 218 -24.48 4.85 28.90
C LEU A 218 -23.56 5.34 30.02
N GLY A 219 -22.25 5.11 29.92
CA GLY A 219 -21.27 5.60 30.90
C GLY A 219 -21.23 7.13 30.99
N GLU A 220 -21.23 7.82 29.85
CA GLU A 220 -21.28 9.28 29.78
C GLU A 220 -22.58 9.85 30.38
N THR A 221 -23.71 9.18 30.12
CA THR A 221 -25.02 9.56 30.69
C THR A 221 -25.05 9.37 32.21
N TYR A 222 -24.41 8.32 32.74
CA TYR A 222 -24.33 8.07 34.18
C TYR A 222 -23.47 9.10 34.91
N ILE A 223 -22.29 9.44 34.36
CA ILE A 223 -21.39 10.49 34.89
C ILE A 223 -22.08 11.87 34.88
N SER A 224 -22.82 12.18 33.81
CA SER A 224 -23.55 13.44 33.70
C SER A 224 -24.70 13.57 34.70
N ARG A 225 -25.28 12.46 35.17
CA ARG A 225 -26.39 12.43 36.13
C ARG A 225 -25.94 12.35 37.59
N SER A 226 -24.74 11.85 37.88
CA SER A 226 -24.24 11.69 39.26
C SER A 226 -23.64 12.97 39.84
N GLY A 227 -23.45 14.04 39.05
CA GLY A 227 -23.04 15.36 39.54
C GLY A 227 -21.64 15.43 40.20
N LEU A 228 -20.86 14.36 40.11
CA LEU A 228 -19.49 14.32 40.63
C LEU A 228 -18.57 14.97 39.59
N GLY A 229 -18.46 16.30 39.66
CA GLY A 229 -17.36 17.03 39.04
C GLY A 229 -16.01 16.63 39.65
N PRO A 230 -14.89 16.86 38.94
CA PRO A 230 -13.57 16.48 39.43
C PRO A 230 -13.26 17.21 40.75
N VAL A 231 -12.82 16.45 41.75
CA VAL A 231 -12.21 16.95 42.99
C VAL A 231 -10.74 17.23 42.75
#